data_AF-A0A382U9B2-F1
#
_entry.id   AF-A0A382U9B2-F1
#
_cell.length_a   1.000
_cell.length_b   1.000
_cell.length_c   1.000
_cell.angle_alpha   90.00
_cell.angle_beta   90.00
_cell.angle_gamma   90.00
#
_symmetry.space_group_name_H-M   'P 1'
#
loop_
_entity.id
_entity.type
_entity.pdbx_description
1 polymer ?
#
loop_
_entity_poly.entity_id
_entity_poly.type
_entity_poly.pdbx_seq_one_letter_code
_entity_poly.pdbx_strand_id
1 'polypeptide(L)'
;WIIDMIINDNEASSVQNVLDHLGFNVSISRQTHWEISTKGKQDSLLQQIDKTGELYNSNKEYISQIRKKQNSCSFLVRQKDDVLGRSKYETLTNRFEINGITNLKRGILWTVTVCSGNFETVLNKILDTHILFNPLSHECYRFN
;
A
#
# COMPACT_ATOMS: atom_id res chain seq x y z
N TRP A 1 -2.29 -8.85 -0.64
CA TRP A 1 -3.55 -8.24 -0.18
C TRP A 1 -3.46 -6.74 -0.25
N ILE A 2 -4.58 -6.08 -0.54
CA ILE A 2 -4.74 -4.63 -0.42
C ILE A 2 -5.65 -4.40 0.78
N ILE A 3 -5.29 -3.46 1.63
CA ILE A 3 -6.00 -3.16 2.86
C ILE A 3 -6.42 -1.70 2.82
N ASP A 4 -7.73 -1.48 2.89
CA ASP A 4 -8.36 -0.17 3.00
C ASP A 4 -8.73 0.14 4.44
N MET A 5 -8.76 1.42 4.79
CA MET A 5 -9.36 1.89 6.04
C MET A 5 -10.87 2.08 5.89
N ILE A 6 -11.60 1.75 6.96
CA ILE A 6 -13.04 2.07 7.12
C ILE A 6 -13.19 3.55 7.50
N ILE A 7 -12.23 4.07 8.27
CA ILE A 7 -12.19 5.44 8.76
C ILE A 7 -11.36 6.35 7.83
N ASN A 8 -11.39 7.65 8.10
CA ASN A 8 -10.62 8.61 7.30
C ASN A 8 -9.10 8.42 7.46
N ASP A 9 -8.37 8.47 6.35
CA ASP A 9 -6.90 8.37 6.34
C ASP A 9 -6.29 9.78 6.40
N ASN A 10 -5.82 10.16 7.59
CA ASN A 10 -5.23 11.47 7.84
C ASN A 10 -3.93 11.72 7.07
N GLU A 11 -3.15 10.67 6.78
CA GLU A 11 -1.93 10.82 5.99
C GLU A 11 -2.27 11.07 4.52
N ALA A 12 -3.25 10.32 3.97
CA ALA A 12 -3.76 10.62 2.63
C ALA A 12 -4.34 12.04 2.54
N SER A 13 -5.09 12.46 3.56
CA SER A 13 -5.63 13.83 3.63
C SER A 13 -4.53 14.89 3.68
N SER A 14 -3.45 14.63 4.42
CA SER A 14 -2.32 15.55 4.52
C SER A 14 -1.57 15.67 3.18
N VAL A 15 -1.34 14.55 2.49
CA VAL A 15 -0.71 14.55 1.17
C VAL A 15 -1.59 15.25 0.14
N GLN A 16 -2.91 15.02 0.16
CA GLN A 16 -3.87 15.69 -0.72
C GLN A 16 -3.75 17.22 -0.55
N ASN A 17 -3.78 17.71 0.69
CA ASN A 17 -3.65 19.13 0.98
C ASN A 17 -2.35 19.72 0.41
N VAL A 18 -1.21 19.02 0.55
CA VAL A 18 0.05 19.53 0.00
C VAL A 18 0.00 19.59 -1.54
N LEU A 19 -0.57 18.59 -2.20
CA LEU A 19 -0.72 18.58 -3.66
C LEU A 19 -1.63 19.71 -4.15
N ASP A 20 -2.73 19.98 -3.43
CA ASP A 20 -3.65 21.08 -3.74
C ASP A 20 -2.92 22.44 -3.62
N HIS A 21 -2.13 22.63 -2.56
CA HIS A 21 -1.32 23.83 -2.36
C HIS A 21 -0.24 24.03 -3.44
N LEU A 22 0.26 22.94 -4.04
CA LEU A 22 1.17 22.98 -5.18
C LEU A 22 0.45 23.18 -6.52
N GLY A 23 -0.87 23.29 -6.52
CA GLY A 23 -1.69 23.55 -7.70
C GLY A 23 -1.99 22.30 -8.55
N PHE A 24 -1.79 21.10 -8.00
CA PHE A 24 -2.17 19.87 -8.69
C PHE A 24 -3.67 19.61 -8.54
N ASN A 25 -4.39 19.55 -9.67
CA ASN A 25 -5.79 19.11 -9.67
C ASN A 25 -5.88 17.58 -9.78
N VAL A 26 -5.64 16.90 -8.65
CA VAL A 26 -5.68 15.45 -8.53
C VAL A 26 -6.47 15.03 -7.29
N SER A 27 -6.92 13.78 -7.27
CA SER A 27 -7.43 13.12 -6.07
C SER A 27 -6.55 11.91 -5.75
N ILE A 28 -6.19 11.74 -4.49
CA ILE A 28 -5.36 10.61 -4.07
C ILE A 28 -6.08 9.69 -3.08
N SER A 29 -5.67 8.43 -3.07
CA SER A 29 -5.98 7.49 -2.00
C SER A 29 -4.74 6.69 -1.60
N ARG A 30 -4.77 6.16 -0.38
CA ARG A 30 -3.70 5.36 0.20
C ARG A 30 -4.25 4.04 0.71
N GLN A 31 -3.52 2.97 0.44
CA GLN A 31 -3.87 1.62 0.90
C GLN A 31 -2.61 0.92 1.40
N THR A 32 -2.74 0.01 2.37
CA THR A 32 -1.62 -0.87 2.74
C THR A 32 -1.59 -2.05 1.78
N HIS A 33 -0.41 -2.36 1.24
CA HIS A 33 -0.18 -3.52 0.39
C HIS A 33 0.66 -4.57 1.14
N TRP A 34 0.16 -5.80 1.21
CA TRP A 34 0.89 -6.96 1.69
C TRP A 34 1.20 -7.90 0.53
N GLU A 35 2.49 -8.09 0.21
CA GLU A 35 2.93 -9.19 -0.65
C GLU A 35 3.18 -10.41 0.22
N ILE A 36 2.40 -11.47 0.02
CA ILE A 36 2.49 -12.70 0.81
C ILE A 36 2.90 -13.80 -0.15
N SER A 37 4.13 -14.29 -0.02
CA SER A 37 4.60 -15.47 -0.75
C SER A 37 4.45 -16.69 0.15
N THR A 38 3.87 -17.76 -0.39
CA THR A 38 3.64 -19.00 0.34
C THR A 38 4.10 -20.22 -0.46
N LYS A 39 4.31 -21.33 0.24
CA LYS A 39 4.55 -22.65 -0.35
C LYS A 39 3.50 -23.63 0.16
N GLY A 40 2.88 -24.39 -0.73
CA GLY A 40 1.86 -25.38 -0.39
C GLY A 40 0.44 -24.88 -0.66
N LYS A 41 -0.52 -25.26 0.18
CA LYS A 41 -1.96 -24.93 0.00
C LYS A 41 -2.23 -23.47 0.39
N GLN A 42 -2.12 -22.58 -0.60
CA GLN A 42 -2.22 -21.13 -0.43
C GLN A 42 -3.48 -20.67 0.31
N ASP A 43 -4.67 -21.14 -0.08
CA ASP A 43 -5.93 -20.66 0.52
C ASP A 43 -6.04 -20.96 2.01
N SER A 44 -5.59 -22.14 2.43
CA SER A 44 -5.59 -22.52 3.85
C SER A 44 -4.64 -21.65 4.66
N LEU A 45 -3.46 -21.33 4.11
CA LEU A 45 -2.49 -20.45 4.76
C LEU A 45 -3.03 -19.02 4.86
N LEU A 46 -3.63 -18.51 3.79
CA LEU A 46 -4.22 -17.17 3.78
C LEU A 46 -5.36 -17.05 4.81
N GLN A 47 -6.20 -18.08 4.96
CA GLN A 47 -7.23 -18.11 6.01
C GLN A 47 -6.65 -18.16 7.43
N GLN A 48 -5.53 -18.86 7.64
CA GLN A 48 -4.85 -18.86 8.93
C GLN A 48 -4.31 -17.48 9.27
N ILE A 49 -3.62 -16.83 8.31
CA ILE A 49 -3.09 -15.46 8.46
C ILE A 49 -4.23 -14.49 8.77
N ASP A 50 -5.34 -14.57 8.03
CA ASP A 50 -6.50 -13.68 8.22
C ASP A 50 -7.06 -13.75 9.65
N LYS A 51 -7.21 -14.98 10.18
CA LYS A 51 -7.72 -15.21 11.55
C LYS A 51 -6.84 -14.62 12.64
N THR A 52 -5.55 -14.36 12.38
CA THR A 52 -4.65 -13.77 13.40
C THR A 52 -4.94 -12.29 13.65
N GLY A 53 -5.48 -11.57 12.65
CA GLY A 53 -5.56 -10.10 12.68
C GLY A 53 -4.19 -9.41 12.73
N GLU A 54 -3.09 -10.10 12.41
CA GLU A 54 -1.73 -9.57 12.58
C GLU A 54 -1.36 -8.53 11.51
N LEU A 55 -1.90 -8.70 10.30
CA LEU A 55 -1.58 -7.87 9.13
C LEU A 55 -2.50 -6.65 8.96
N TYR A 56 -3.69 -6.67 9.56
CA TYR A 56 -4.64 -5.57 9.53
C TYR A 56 -5.63 -5.71 10.70
N ASN A 57 -6.17 -4.59 11.17
CA ASN A 57 -7.18 -4.58 12.23
C ASN A 57 -8.58 -4.54 11.63
N SER A 58 -9.30 -5.66 11.67
CA SER A 58 -10.65 -5.80 11.11
C SER A 58 -11.70 -4.82 11.66
N ASN A 59 -11.46 -4.19 12.82
CA ASN A 59 -12.35 -3.16 13.36
C ASN A 59 -12.17 -1.79 12.68
N LYS A 60 -11.04 -1.57 11.98
CA LYS A 60 -10.68 -0.28 11.36
C LYS A 60 -10.34 -0.41 9.87
N GLU A 61 -10.08 -1.62 9.41
CA GLU A 61 -9.51 -1.93 8.11
C GLU A 61 -10.16 -3.17 7.51
N TYR A 62 -10.13 -3.29 6.19
CA TYR A 62 -10.68 -4.45 5.48
C TYR A 62 -9.85 -4.80 4.24
N ILE A 63 -9.84 -6.09 3.89
CA ILE A 63 -9.21 -6.57 2.65
C ILE A 63 -10.06 -6.10 1.47
N SER A 64 -9.43 -5.42 0.53
CA SER A 64 -10.07 -4.83 -0.63
C SER A 64 -9.35 -5.19 -1.94
N GLN A 65 -9.82 -4.59 -3.03
CA GLN A 65 -9.23 -4.70 -4.35
C GLN A 65 -8.88 -3.31 -4.87
N ILE A 66 -7.89 -3.25 -5.76
CA ILE A 66 -7.55 -2.01 -6.45
C ILE A 66 -8.70 -1.65 -7.38
N ARG A 67 -9.29 -0.48 -7.13
CA ARG A 67 -10.36 0.06 -7.98
C ARG A 67 -9.72 0.74 -9.17
N LYS A 68 -9.78 0.12 -10.34
CA LYS A 68 -9.34 0.74 -11.58
C LYS A 68 -10.28 1.89 -11.92
N LYS A 69 -9.77 3.12 -11.86
CA LYS A 69 -10.49 4.32 -12.27
C LYS A 69 -9.86 4.89 -13.53
N GLN A 70 -10.67 5.46 -14.41
CA GLN A 70 -10.15 6.20 -15.55
C GLN A 70 -9.25 7.34 -15.05
N ASN A 71 -8.16 7.60 -15.78
CA ASN A 71 -7.16 8.61 -15.42
C ASN A 71 -6.59 8.42 -14.02
N SER A 72 -6.42 7.17 -13.59
CA SER A 72 -5.73 6.84 -12.34
C SER A 72 -4.49 6.00 -12.57
N CYS A 73 -3.48 6.19 -11.73
CA CYS A 73 -2.28 5.38 -11.67
C CYS A 73 -1.97 5.05 -10.22
N SER A 74 -1.60 3.80 -9.94
CA SER A 74 -1.14 3.39 -8.62
C SER A 74 0.38 3.30 -8.57
N PHE A 75 0.96 3.68 -7.44
CA PHE A 75 2.38 3.61 -7.14
C PHE A 75 2.58 2.81 -5.87
N LEU A 76 3.30 1.69 -5.98
CA LEU A 76 3.66 0.86 -4.85
C LEU A 76 5.00 1.34 -4.29
N VAL A 77 4.96 1.87 -3.08
CA VAL A 77 6.10 2.36 -2.32
C VAL A 77 6.49 1.32 -1.27
N ARG A 78 7.76 0.91 -1.27
CA ARG A 78 8.32 -0.05 -0.29
C ARG A 78 9.50 0.58 0.43
N GLN A 79 9.59 0.36 1.74
CA GLN A 79 10.81 0.67 2.48
C GLN A 79 11.88 -0.35 2.11
N LYS A 80 13.12 0.11 1.90
CA LYS A 80 14.24 -0.75 1.52
C LYS A 80 14.53 -1.82 2.59
N ASP A 81 14.43 -1.45 3.87
CA ASP A 81 14.73 -2.34 5.00
C ASP A 81 13.51 -3.16 5.46
N ASP A 82 12.28 -2.74 5.08
CA ASP A 82 10.99 -3.34 5.43
C ASP A 82 10.90 -3.97 6.85
N VAL A 83 11.32 -3.21 7.86
CA VAL A 83 11.39 -3.68 9.25
C VAL A 83 10.02 -4.12 9.77
N LEU A 84 8.95 -3.42 9.39
CA LEU A 84 7.59 -3.79 9.75
C LEU A 84 7.17 -5.12 9.09
N GLY A 85 7.44 -5.30 7.79
CA GLY A 85 7.17 -6.56 7.11
C GLY A 85 7.89 -7.73 7.76
N ARG A 86 9.17 -7.55 8.09
CA ARG A 86 9.97 -8.56 8.80
C ARG A 86 9.41 -8.90 10.19
N SER A 87 9.05 -7.89 10.99
CA SER A 87 8.49 -8.11 12.33
C SER A 87 7.15 -8.88 12.28
N LYS A 88 6.29 -8.56 11.29
CA LYS A 88 5.03 -9.27 11.08
C LYS A 88 5.24 -10.70 10.60
N TYR A 89 6.23 -10.93 9.74
CA TYR A 89 6.63 -12.26 9.32
C TYR A 89 7.05 -13.12 10.52
N GLU A 90 7.97 -12.61 11.34
CA GLU A 90 8.46 -13.31 12.53
C GLU A 90 7.32 -13.61 13.53
N THR A 91 6.35 -12.70 13.67
CA THR A 91 5.17 -12.94 14.50
C THR A 91 4.28 -14.06 13.94
N LEU A 92 3.98 -14.04 12.63
CA LEU A 92 3.18 -15.07 11.98
C LEU A 92 3.84 -16.46 12.03
N THR A 93 5.16 -16.53 11.84
CA THR A 93 5.87 -17.80 11.83
C THR A 93 6.18 -18.33 13.23
N ASN A 94 6.63 -17.46 14.14
CA ASN A 94 7.17 -17.91 15.43
C ASN A 94 6.12 -17.92 16.54
N ARG A 95 5.19 -16.97 16.54
CA ARG A 95 4.14 -16.87 17.57
C ARG A 95 2.86 -17.59 17.18
N PHE A 96 2.43 -17.44 15.93
CA PHE A 96 1.22 -18.09 15.42
C PHE A 96 1.51 -19.45 14.77
N GLU A 97 2.79 -19.84 14.65
CA GLU A 97 3.23 -21.14 14.12
C GLU A 97 2.70 -21.44 12.71
N ILE A 98 2.43 -20.39 11.91
CA ILE A 98 1.95 -20.52 10.53
C ILE A 98 3.14 -20.84 9.62
N ASN A 99 3.38 -22.13 9.46
CA ASN A 99 4.41 -22.66 8.59
C ASN A 99 4.00 -22.53 7.11
N GLY A 100 4.94 -22.19 6.22
CA GLY A 100 4.71 -22.14 4.77
C GLY A 100 4.64 -20.74 4.17
N ILE A 101 4.73 -19.67 4.98
CA ILE A 101 5.05 -18.32 4.49
C ILE A 101 6.53 -18.30 4.14
N THR A 102 6.87 -17.94 2.90
CA THR A 102 8.26 -17.90 2.43
C THR A 102 8.83 -16.49 2.37
N ASN A 103 7.97 -15.49 2.20
CA ASN A 103 8.33 -14.08 2.20
C ASN A 103 7.09 -13.24 2.50
N LEU A 104 7.28 -12.13 3.22
CA LEU A 104 6.23 -11.15 3.50
C LEU A 104 6.83 -9.76 3.33
N LYS A 105 6.25 -8.97 2.42
CA LYS A 105 6.65 -7.58 2.22
C LYS A 105 5.49 -6.63 2.45
N ARG A 106 5.77 -5.52 3.12
CA ARG A 106 4.82 -4.42 3.31
C ARG A 106 5.13 -3.30 2.32
N GLY A 107 4.08 -2.68 1.81
CA GLY A 107 4.18 -1.45 1.02
C GLY A 107 2.98 -0.56 1.23
N ILE A 108 3.08 0.66 0.73
CA ILE A 108 1.99 1.62 0.62
C ILE A 108 1.65 1.74 -0.85
N LEU A 109 0.37 1.59 -1.18
CA LEU A 109 -0.14 1.81 -2.52
C LEU A 109 -0.81 3.19 -2.55
N TRP A 110 -0.17 4.12 -3.25
CA TRP A 110 -0.74 5.43 -3.55
C TRP A 110 -1.46 5.37 -4.88
N THR A 111 -2.75 5.67 -4.92
CA THR A 111 -3.48 5.81 -6.18
C THR A 111 -3.76 7.28 -6.44
N VAL A 112 -3.25 7.79 -7.56
CA VAL A 112 -3.43 9.18 -7.99
C VAL A 112 -4.40 9.19 -9.16
N THR A 113 -5.50 9.93 -9.02
CA THR A 113 -6.47 10.19 -10.10
C THR A 113 -6.28 11.62 -10.59
N VAL A 114 -5.99 11.80 -11.87
CA VAL A 114 -5.84 13.12 -12.49
C VAL A 114 -7.21 13.66 -12.87
N CYS A 115 -7.60 14.78 -12.27
CA CYS A 115 -8.90 15.42 -12.51
C CYS A 115 -8.84 16.37 -13.72
N SER A 116 -7.69 17.02 -13.97
CA SER A 116 -7.47 17.83 -15.17
C SER A 116 -6.01 17.89 -15.59
N GLY A 117 -5.76 18.20 -16.86
CA GLY A 117 -4.41 18.29 -17.43
C GLY A 117 -3.95 17.00 -18.12
N ASN A 118 -2.73 17.02 -18.65
CA ASN A 118 -2.15 15.84 -19.30
C ASN A 118 -1.73 14.81 -18.24
N PHE A 119 -2.29 13.59 -18.34
CA PHE A 119 -2.12 12.52 -17.36
C PHE A 119 -0.66 12.24 -17.01
N GLU A 120 0.18 11.85 -17.98
CA GLU A 120 1.58 11.50 -17.73
C GLU A 120 2.41 12.70 -17.26
N THR A 121 2.13 13.90 -17.78
CA THR A 121 2.83 15.13 -17.34
C THR A 121 2.53 15.44 -15.87
N VAL A 122 1.28 15.31 -15.45
CA VAL A 122 0.88 15.54 -14.05
C VAL A 122 1.51 14.49 -13.14
N LEU A 123 1.47 13.21 -13.53
CA LEU A 123 2.06 12.13 -12.73
C LEU A 123 3.57 12.30 -12.54
N ASN A 124 4.32 12.60 -13.61
CA ASN A 124 5.77 12.82 -13.52
C ASN A 124 6.09 13.98 -12.58
N LYS A 125 5.39 15.11 -12.71
CA LYS A 125 5.57 16.25 -11.81
C LYS A 125 5.30 15.90 -10.35
N ILE A 126 4.28 15.07 -10.06
CA ILE A 126 4.00 14.62 -8.69
C ILE A 126 5.12 13.72 -8.17
N LEU A 127 5.66 12.79 -8.97
CA LEU A 127 6.77 11.94 -8.57
C LEU A 127 8.05 12.76 -8.27
N ASP A 128 8.30 13.80 -9.05
CA ASP A 128 9.43 14.72 -8.87
C ASP A 128 9.36 15.52 -7.56
N THR A 129 8.16 15.67 -6.97
CA THR A 129 8.02 16.33 -5.65
C THR A 129 8.54 15.48 -4.49
N HIS A 130 8.68 14.16 -4.69
CA HIS A 130 8.99 13.19 -3.62
C HIS A 130 8.02 13.21 -2.42
N ILE A 131 6.82 13.78 -2.58
CA ILE A 131 5.80 13.80 -1.51
C ILE A 131 5.28 12.39 -1.22
N LEU A 132 5.12 11.55 -2.25
CA LEU A 132 4.59 10.20 -2.09
C LEU A 132 5.59 9.25 -1.40
N PHE A 133 6.89 9.52 -1.53
CA PHE A 133 7.96 8.71 -0.96
C PHE A 133 9.30 9.44 -0.92
N ASN A 134 10.12 9.13 0.09
CA ASN A 134 11.52 9.54 0.11
C ASN A 134 12.39 8.57 -0.72
N PRO A 135 13.07 9.00 -1.80
CA PRO A 135 13.88 8.13 -2.66
C PRO A 135 15.11 7.51 -1.98
N LEU A 136 15.60 8.11 -0.89
CA LEU A 136 16.74 7.57 -0.16
C LEU A 136 16.36 6.30 0.60
N SER A 137 15.18 6.25 1.22
CA SER A 137 14.74 5.14 2.08
C SER A 137 13.71 4.22 1.43
N HIS A 138 13.14 4.62 0.29
CA HIS A 138 12.08 3.87 -0.38
C HIS A 138 12.42 3.52 -1.82
N GLU A 139 11.76 2.47 -2.29
CA GLU A 139 11.63 2.12 -3.71
C GLU A 139 10.19 2.41 -4.13
N CYS A 140 10.01 2.88 -5.37
CA CYS A 140 8.70 3.20 -5.93
C CYS A 140 8.52 2.50 -7.27
N TYR A 141 7.41 1.78 -7.42
CA TYR A 141 7.07 1.01 -8.61
C TYR A 141 5.71 1.45 -9.14
N ARG A 142 5.58 1.64 -10.45
CA ARG A 142 4.25 1.83 -11.08
C ARG A 142 3.50 0.50 -10.99
N PHE A 143 2.27 0.54 -10.48
CA PHE A 143 1.45 -0.62 -10.17
C PHE A 143 0.16 -0.56 -10.99
N ASN A 144 -0.09 -1.56 -11.85
CA ASN A 144 -1.18 -1.61 -12.83
C ASN A 144 -2.16 -2.76 -12.60
#